data_AF-A0A936G8Y1-F1
#
_entry.id   AF-A0A936G8Y1-F1
#
_cell.length_a   1.000
_cell.length_b   1.000
_cell.length_c   1.000
_cell.angle_alpha   90.00
_cell.angle_beta   90.00
_cell.angle_gamma   90.00
#
_symmetry.space_group_name_H-M   'P 1'
#
loop_
_entity.id
_entity.type
_entity.pdbx_description
1 polymer ?
#
loop_
_entity_poly.entity_id
_entity_poly.type
_entity_poly.pdbx_seq_one_letter_code
_entity_poly.pdbx_strand_id
1 'polypeptide(L)'
;MNAFTSLILTQLTVPPGDLIYYIVLVFAVASALQSAFNHWRVSEFPQAKRAFAGLGILLGAQILMFVLSGLGWQQIIEPRTILPPLDRAFIAFGIIWITWLYAFPEPNRGADAAATLLSLLILVILGVSLLTWQAQIADPQFASLSYNQTFDDWSWQIGSLLLALVGIAILFIRRPDGMWNGITLLFLGFLGHVGHLFSRSKEIIRGSCVWRIWRRIPCY
;
A
#
# COMPACT_ATOMS: atom_id res chain seq x y z
N MET A 1 28.77 -1.05 -20.62
CA MET A 1 27.80 -1.58 -19.63
C MET A 1 27.50 -3.02 -20.00
N ASN A 2 27.57 -3.95 -19.05
CA ASN A 2 27.24 -5.36 -19.29
C ASN A 2 25.72 -5.52 -19.49
N ALA A 3 25.29 -6.47 -20.34
CA ALA A 3 23.88 -6.73 -20.64
C ALA A 3 23.03 -6.97 -19.37
N PHE A 4 23.63 -7.60 -18.36
CA PHE A 4 23.03 -7.80 -17.04
C PHE A 4 22.78 -6.48 -16.29
N THR A 5 23.78 -5.59 -16.24
CA THR A 5 23.64 -4.28 -15.59
C THR A 5 22.63 -3.39 -16.30
N SER A 6 22.53 -3.44 -17.63
CA SER A 6 21.46 -2.73 -18.34
C SER A 6 20.09 -3.32 -18.03
N LEU A 7 19.94 -4.66 -17.98
CA LEU A 7 18.67 -5.29 -17.67
C LEU A 7 18.17 -4.90 -16.27
N ILE A 8 19.04 -4.96 -15.26
CA ILE A 8 18.70 -4.54 -13.89
C ILE A 8 18.31 -3.07 -13.87
N LEU A 9 19.10 -2.19 -14.50
CA LEU A 9 18.80 -0.77 -14.52
C LEU A 9 17.47 -0.52 -15.22
N THR A 10 17.20 -1.12 -16.37
CA THR A 10 15.91 -0.97 -17.07
C THR A 10 14.73 -1.43 -16.21
N GLN A 11 14.86 -2.54 -15.47
CA GLN A 11 13.80 -2.99 -14.56
C GLN A 11 13.63 -2.09 -13.33
N LEU A 12 14.69 -1.43 -12.88
CA LEU A 12 14.64 -0.45 -11.78
C LEU A 12 14.21 0.94 -12.23
N THR A 13 14.31 1.27 -13.53
CA THR A 13 14.08 2.64 -14.06
C THR A 13 12.86 2.76 -14.97
N VAL A 14 12.28 1.66 -15.46
CA VAL A 14 11.11 1.68 -16.36
C VAL A 14 9.85 1.27 -15.58
N PRO A 15 8.82 2.12 -15.50
CA PRO A 15 7.51 1.72 -15.01
C PRO A 15 6.92 0.59 -15.87
N PRO A 16 6.33 -0.47 -15.28
CA PRO A 16 6.03 -0.65 -13.87
C PRO A 16 7.11 -1.48 -13.18
N GLY A 17 7.93 -0.86 -12.32
CA GLY A 17 8.89 -1.55 -11.44
C GLY A 17 8.24 -2.37 -10.31
N ASP A 18 6.97 -2.75 -10.45
CA ASP A 18 6.13 -3.37 -9.43
C ASP A 18 6.61 -4.78 -9.06
N LEU A 19 7.08 -5.57 -10.03
CA LEU A 19 7.36 -6.99 -9.76
C LEU A 19 8.52 -7.17 -8.79
N ILE A 20 9.63 -6.43 -8.97
CA ILE A 20 10.78 -6.48 -8.06
C ILE A 20 10.37 -5.98 -6.68
N TYR A 21 9.56 -4.92 -6.61
CA TYR A 21 9.04 -4.40 -5.36
C TYR A 21 8.26 -5.46 -4.58
N TYR A 22 7.29 -6.15 -5.22
CA TYR A 22 6.52 -7.19 -4.55
C TYR A 22 7.36 -8.43 -4.22
N ILE A 23 8.38 -8.78 -5.02
CA ILE A 23 9.32 -9.87 -4.67
C ILE A 23 10.03 -9.55 -3.34
N VAL A 24 10.64 -8.38 -3.23
CA VAL A 24 11.34 -7.96 -2.01
C VAL A 24 10.40 -7.98 -0.81
N LEU A 25 9.16 -7.51 -1.01
CA LEU A 25 8.17 -7.42 0.05
C LEU A 25 7.64 -8.81 0.49
N VAL A 26 7.39 -9.73 -0.46
CA VAL A 26 7.07 -11.13 -0.17
C VAL A 26 8.19 -11.80 0.62
N PHE A 27 9.45 -11.63 0.19
CA PHE A 27 10.61 -12.19 0.91
C PHE A 27 10.73 -11.63 2.33
N ALA A 28 10.55 -10.32 2.50
CA ALA A 28 10.60 -9.68 3.81
C ALA A 28 9.51 -10.25 4.75
N VAL A 29 8.26 -10.32 4.30
CA VAL A 29 7.15 -10.86 5.10
C VAL A 29 7.33 -12.35 5.37
N ALA A 30 7.80 -13.14 4.38
CA ALA A 30 8.08 -14.56 4.55
C ALA A 30 9.17 -14.83 5.59
N SER A 31 10.23 -14.00 5.61
CA SER A 31 11.29 -14.10 6.62
C SER A 31 10.77 -13.81 8.04
N ALA A 32 9.90 -12.81 8.18
CA ALA A 32 9.25 -12.50 9.45
C ALA A 32 8.31 -13.64 9.89
N LEU A 33 7.56 -14.23 8.95
CA LEU A 33 6.68 -15.37 9.21
C LEU A 33 7.47 -16.61 9.66
N GLN A 34 8.61 -16.89 9.03
CA GLN A 34 9.50 -17.98 9.44
C GLN A 34 10.01 -17.79 10.88
N SER A 35 10.42 -16.57 11.23
CA SER A 35 10.82 -16.24 12.60
C SER A 35 9.67 -16.45 13.60
N ALA A 36 8.46 -16.01 13.25
CA ALA A 36 7.27 -16.20 14.08
C ALA A 36 6.89 -17.68 14.24
N PHE A 37 7.00 -18.48 13.17
CA PHE A 37 6.75 -19.92 13.20
C PHE A 37 7.73 -20.66 14.12
N ASN A 38 9.03 -20.34 14.02
CA ASN A 38 10.05 -20.92 14.89
C ASN A 38 9.82 -20.56 16.37
N HIS A 39 9.42 -19.31 16.64
CA HIS A 39 9.07 -18.89 18.00
C HIS A 39 7.83 -19.63 18.51
N TRP A 40 6.77 -19.74 17.71
CA TRP A 40 5.55 -20.45 18.07
C TRP A 40 5.79 -21.92 18.42
N ARG A 41 6.64 -22.60 17.64
CA ARG A 41 6.99 -24.02 17.88
C ARG A 41 7.68 -24.27 19.22
N VAL A 42 8.38 -23.27 19.75
CA VAL A 42 9.18 -23.40 20.98
C VAL A 42 8.43 -22.90 22.21
N SER A 43 7.62 -21.85 22.06
CA SER A 43 7.12 -21.11 23.22
C SER A 43 5.67 -21.41 23.62
N GLU A 44 4.88 -22.12 22.79
CA GLU A 44 3.44 -22.41 22.97
C GLU A 44 2.53 -21.21 23.32
N PHE A 45 3.07 -19.99 23.43
CA PHE A 45 2.34 -18.82 23.88
C PHE A 45 1.28 -18.37 22.85
N PRO A 46 0.09 -17.91 23.31
CA PRO A 46 -0.98 -17.41 22.44
C PRO A 46 -0.54 -16.27 21.51
N GLN A 47 0.42 -15.46 21.94
CA GLN A 47 0.98 -14.34 21.17
C GLN A 47 1.66 -14.81 19.87
N ALA A 48 2.37 -15.93 19.91
CA ALA A 48 3.07 -16.46 18.74
C ALA A 48 2.10 -16.96 17.66
N LYS A 49 0.95 -17.53 18.06
CA LYS A 49 -0.13 -17.94 17.16
C LYS A 49 -0.76 -16.75 16.43
N ARG A 50 -1.04 -15.66 17.17
CA ARG A 50 -1.58 -14.42 16.56
C ARG A 50 -0.59 -13.78 15.61
N ALA A 51 0.69 -13.78 15.96
CA ALA A 51 1.73 -13.27 15.08
C ALA A 51 1.83 -14.05 13.77
N PHE A 52 1.79 -15.38 13.85
CA PHE A 52 1.76 -16.24 12.67
C PHE A 52 0.52 -16.00 11.80
N ALA A 53 -0.66 -15.84 12.40
CA ALA A 53 -1.90 -15.55 11.66
C ALA A 53 -1.86 -14.20 10.94
N GLY A 54 -1.47 -13.13 11.65
CA GLY A 54 -1.39 -11.78 11.06
C GLY A 54 -0.35 -11.69 9.94
N LEU A 55 0.84 -12.25 10.16
CA LEU A 55 1.88 -12.31 9.14
C LEU A 55 1.50 -13.22 7.97
N GLY A 56 0.75 -14.31 8.21
CA GLY A 56 0.23 -15.17 7.16
C GLY A 56 -0.79 -14.46 6.26
N ILE A 57 -1.67 -13.64 6.85
CA ILE A 57 -2.63 -12.82 6.10
C ILE A 57 -1.92 -11.75 5.28
N LEU A 58 -0.95 -11.05 5.88
CA LEU A 58 -0.10 -10.10 5.16
C LEU A 58 0.65 -10.78 4.02
N LEU A 59 1.22 -11.97 4.24
CA LEU A 59 1.92 -12.73 3.21
C LEU A 59 0.99 -13.14 2.08
N GLY A 60 -0.20 -13.64 2.39
CA GLY A 60 -1.20 -14.00 1.38
C GLY A 60 -1.57 -12.81 0.50
N ALA A 61 -1.74 -11.64 1.12
CA ALA A 61 -2.02 -10.42 0.38
C ALA A 61 -0.80 -9.98 -0.48
N GLN A 62 0.44 -10.12 0.01
CA GLN A 62 1.64 -9.85 -0.79
C GLN A 62 1.77 -10.79 -2.00
N ILE A 63 1.51 -12.08 -1.80
CA ILE A 63 1.53 -13.07 -2.88
C ILE A 63 0.46 -12.73 -3.93
N LEU A 64 -0.73 -12.30 -3.50
CA LEU A 64 -1.77 -11.84 -4.42
C LEU A 64 -1.29 -10.67 -5.29
N MET A 65 -0.67 -9.65 -4.68
CA MET A 65 -0.13 -8.51 -5.43
C MET A 65 1.00 -8.92 -6.38
N PHE A 66 1.89 -9.80 -5.93
CA PHE A 66 2.94 -10.37 -6.77
C PHE A 66 2.38 -11.10 -7.99
N VAL A 67 1.35 -11.94 -7.80
CA VAL A 67 0.71 -12.67 -8.91
C VAL A 67 0.03 -11.70 -9.87
N LEU A 68 -0.73 -10.72 -9.39
CA LEU A 68 -1.42 -9.75 -10.24
C LEU A 68 -0.44 -8.86 -11.02
N SER A 69 0.64 -8.43 -10.38
CA SER A 69 1.74 -7.74 -11.05
C SER A 69 2.37 -8.61 -12.15
N GLY A 70 2.61 -9.90 -11.86
CA GLY A 70 3.12 -10.87 -12.84
C GLY A 70 2.18 -11.09 -14.03
N LEU A 71 0.86 -11.14 -13.81
CA LEU A 71 -0.13 -11.21 -14.89
C LEU A 71 -0.13 -9.94 -15.75
N GLY A 72 0.06 -8.78 -15.11
CA GLY A 72 0.22 -7.50 -15.82
C GLY A 72 1.49 -7.46 -16.68
N TRP A 73 2.59 -8.05 -16.18
CA TRP A 73 3.82 -8.20 -16.95
C TRP A 73 3.64 -9.11 -18.17
N GLN A 74 2.83 -10.17 -18.05
CA GLN A 74 2.45 -11.05 -19.16
C GLN A 74 1.40 -10.45 -20.10
N GLN A 75 0.94 -9.21 -19.87
CA GLN A 75 -0.11 -8.53 -20.65
C GLN A 75 -1.45 -9.29 -20.66
N ILE A 76 -1.69 -10.16 -19.67
CA ILE A 76 -2.97 -10.88 -19.50
C ILE A 76 -4.02 -9.92 -18.95
N ILE A 77 -3.60 -9.01 -18.06
CA ILE A 77 -4.40 -7.91 -17.56
C ILE A 77 -3.70 -6.60 -17.91
N GLU A 78 -4.46 -5.55 -18.22
CA GLU A 78 -3.92 -4.21 -18.44
C GLU A 78 -3.57 -3.59 -17.07
N PRO A 79 -2.27 -3.41 -16.73
CA PRO A 79 -1.86 -2.98 -15.39
C PRO A 79 -2.51 -1.66 -14.96
N ARG A 80 -2.67 -0.73 -15.91
CA ARG A 80 -3.27 0.59 -15.68
C ARG A 80 -4.70 0.52 -15.15
N THR A 81 -5.43 -0.55 -15.47
CA THR A 81 -6.87 -0.63 -15.21
C THR A 81 -7.22 -1.13 -13.80
N ILE A 82 -6.34 -1.92 -13.19
CA ILE A 82 -6.64 -2.63 -11.93
C ILE A 82 -5.62 -2.31 -10.84
N LEU A 83 -4.34 -2.24 -11.18
CA LEU A 83 -3.28 -2.13 -10.17
C LEU A 83 -3.35 -0.83 -9.33
N PRO A 84 -3.67 0.36 -9.89
CA PRO A 84 -3.58 1.57 -9.09
C PRO A 84 -4.57 1.60 -7.90
N PRO A 85 -5.88 1.34 -8.05
CA PRO A 85 -6.78 1.22 -6.90
C PRO A 85 -6.39 0.09 -5.94
N LEU A 86 -5.94 -1.04 -6.50
CA LEU A 86 -5.61 -2.23 -5.73
C LEU A 86 -4.39 -2.00 -4.82
N ASP A 87 -3.34 -1.34 -5.31
CA ASP A 87 -2.16 -1.02 -4.52
C ASP A 87 -2.50 -0.07 -3.35
N ARG A 88 -3.40 0.90 -3.56
CA ARG A 88 -3.89 1.76 -2.47
C ARG A 88 -4.62 0.97 -1.39
N ALA A 89 -5.52 0.07 -1.80
CA ALA A 89 -6.24 -0.80 -0.87
C ALA A 89 -5.28 -1.74 -0.12
N PHE A 90 -4.27 -2.25 -0.82
CA PHE A 90 -3.26 -3.14 -0.27
C PHE A 90 -2.47 -2.48 0.88
N ILE A 91 -2.02 -1.23 0.69
CA ILE A 91 -1.30 -0.49 1.73
C ILE A 91 -2.21 -0.19 2.92
N ALA A 92 -3.44 0.27 2.68
CA ALA A 92 -4.42 0.53 3.75
C ALA A 92 -4.75 -0.73 4.56
N PHE A 93 -4.91 -1.87 3.87
CA PHE A 93 -5.08 -3.18 4.50
C PHE A 93 -3.86 -3.55 5.36
N GLY A 94 -2.65 -3.35 4.84
CA GLY A 94 -1.40 -3.56 5.57
C GLY A 94 -1.34 -2.77 6.87
N ILE A 95 -1.74 -1.48 6.85
CA ILE A 95 -1.79 -0.62 8.03
C ILE A 95 -2.71 -1.20 9.12
N ILE A 96 -3.89 -1.69 8.74
CA ILE A 96 -4.85 -2.31 9.68
C ILE A 96 -4.23 -3.54 10.33
N TRP A 97 -3.63 -4.44 9.55
CA TRP A 97 -3.07 -5.69 10.06
C TRP A 97 -1.80 -5.50 10.87
N ILE A 98 -0.93 -4.55 10.49
CA ILE A 98 0.24 -4.16 11.31
C ILE A 98 -0.24 -3.57 12.64
N THR A 99 -1.24 -2.69 12.61
CA THR A 99 -1.83 -2.11 13.83
C THR A 99 -2.40 -3.21 14.73
N TRP A 100 -3.22 -4.11 14.17
CA TRP A 100 -3.81 -5.22 14.91
C TRP A 100 -2.74 -6.14 15.53
N LEU A 101 -1.72 -6.49 14.75
CA LEU A 101 -0.63 -7.37 15.14
C LEU A 101 0.16 -6.83 16.33
N TYR A 102 0.56 -5.55 16.26
CA TYR A 102 1.39 -4.95 17.31
C TYR A 102 0.58 -4.40 18.50
N ALA A 103 -0.66 -3.92 18.28
CA ALA A 103 -1.46 -3.34 19.36
C ALA A 103 -2.21 -4.37 20.21
N PHE A 104 -2.49 -5.55 19.65
CA PHE A 104 -3.28 -6.60 20.30
C PHE A 104 -2.56 -7.96 20.23
N PRO A 105 -1.45 -8.14 20.98
CA PRO A 105 -0.72 -9.41 21.03
C PRO A 105 -1.53 -10.52 21.72
N GLU A 106 -2.46 -10.16 22.59
CA GLU A 106 -3.38 -11.09 23.28
C GLU A 106 -4.75 -11.16 22.61
N PRO A 107 -5.49 -12.28 22.76
CA PRO A 107 -6.83 -12.41 22.19
C PRO A 107 -7.78 -11.30 22.64
N ASN A 108 -8.32 -10.55 21.69
CA ASN A 108 -9.30 -9.50 21.96
C ASN A 108 -10.37 -9.50 20.85
N ARG A 109 -11.56 -10.00 21.21
CA ARG A 109 -12.68 -10.15 20.26
C ARG A 109 -13.09 -8.84 19.59
N GLY A 110 -13.01 -7.72 20.33
CA GLY A 110 -13.32 -6.40 19.79
C GLY A 110 -12.30 -5.95 18.74
N ALA A 111 -11.01 -6.20 19.00
CA ALA A 111 -9.95 -5.89 18.04
C ALA A 111 -9.99 -6.77 16.79
N ASP A 112 -10.29 -8.06 16.97
CA ASP A 112 -10.42 -9.02 15.87
C ASP A 112 -11.62 -8.68 14.98
N ALA A 113 -12.76 -8.31 15.58
CA ALA A 113 -13.92 -7.81 14.86
C ALA A 113 -13.61 -6.49 14.14
N ALA A 114 -12.93 -5.55 14.80
CA ALA A 114 -12.55 -4.27 14.19
C ALA A 114 -11.62 -4.45 12.98
N ALA A 115 -10.56 -5.27 13.10
CA ALA A 115 -9.65 -5.55 11.98
C ALA A 115 -10.38 -6.23 10.81
N THR A 116 -11.29 -7.16 11.10
CA THR A 116 -12.10 -7.83 10.08
C THR A 116 -13.06 -6.86 9.38
N LEU A 117 -13.82 -6.07 10.16
CA LEU A 117 -14.78 -5.10 9.62
C LEU A 117 -14.07 -4.00 8.82
N LEU A 118 -12.95 -3.48 9.31
CA LEU A 118 -12.14 -2.51 8.56
C LEU A 118 -11.58 -3.13 7.28
N SER A 119 -11.13 -4.39 7.31
CA SER A 119 -10.68 -5.09 6.09
C SER A 119 -11.80 -5.24 5.07
N LEU A 120 -13.01 -5.61 5.51
CA LEU A 120 -14.19 -5.67 4.63
C LEU A 120 -14.54 -4.29 4.07
N LEU A 121 -14.45 -3.24 4.88
CA LEU A 121 -14.65 -1.87 4.43
C LEU A 121 -13.63 -1.48 3.35
N ILE A 122 -12.34 -1.81 3.53
CA ILE A 122 -11.31 -1.58 2.49
C ILE A 122 -11.66 -2.31 1.19
N LEU A 123 -12.15 -3.55 1.25
CA LEU A 123 -12.58 -4.29 0.06
C LEU A 123 -13.77 -3.64 -0.64
N VAL A 124 -14.73 -3.10 0.11
CA VAL A 124 -15.87 -2.36 -0.45
C VAL A 124 -15.39 -1.07 -1.13
N ILE A 125 -14.53 -0.29 -0.47
CA ILE A 125 -13.96 0.94 -1.03
C ILE A 125 -13.11 0.64 -2.27
N LEU A 126 -12.36 -0.46 -2.27
CA LEU A 126 -11.64 -0.96 -3.45
C LEU A 126 -12.59 -1.27 -4.60
N GLY A 127 -13.68 -2.01 -4.34
CA GLY A 127 -14.70 -2.30 -5.35
C GLY A 127 -15.27 -1.02 -5.98
N VAL A 128 -15.62 -0.04 -5.14
CA VAL A 128 -16.08 1.28 -5.62
C VAL A 128 -14.99 1.97 -6.44
N SER A 129 -13.75 2.00 -5.94
CA SER A 129 -12.61 2.65 -6.62
C SER A 129 -12.28 2.00 -7.98
N LEU A 130 -12.45 0.69 -8.10
CA LEU A 130 -12.29 -0.01 -9.37
C LEU A 130 -13.41 0.39 -10.35
N LEU A 131 -14.66 0.44 -9.90
CA LEU A 131 -15.79 0.83 -10.74
C LEU A 131 -15.68 2.29 -11.23
N THR A 132 -15.35 3.22 -10.33
CA THR A 132 -15.18 4.63 -10.66
C THR A 132 -13.99 4.86 -11.58
N TRP A 133 -12.87 4.16 -11.35
CA TRP A 133 -11.69 4.26 -12.20
C TRP A 133 -11.95 3.76 -13.62
N GLN A 134 -12.61 2.61 -13.76
CA GLN A 134 -12.99 2.05 -15.07
C GLN A 134 -13.90 3.00 -15.85
N ALA A 135 -14.87 3.62 -15.17
CA ALA A 135 -15.75 4.61 -15.80
C ALA A 135 -14.99 5.85 -16.28
N GLN A 136 -14.01 6.33 -15.50
CA GLN A 136 -13.19 7.50 -15.87
C GLN A 136 -12.29 7.23 -17.08
N ILE A 137 -11.59 6.10 -17.11
CA ILE A 137 -10.67 5.81 -18.23
C ILE A 137 -11.39 5.44 -19.53
N ALA A 138 -12.67 5.03 -19.45
CA ALA A 138 -13.50 4.78 -20.62
C ALA A 138 -13.96 6.07 -21.31
N ASP A 139 -13.98 7.19 -20.59
CA ASP A 139 -14.31 8.51 -21.15
C ASP A 139 -13.12 9.06 -21.96
N PRO A 140 -13.30 9.34 -23.27
CA PRO A 140 -12.24 9.89 -24.11
C PRO A 140 -11.62 11.20 -23.58
N GLN A 141 -12.37 12.00 -22.80
CA GLN A 141 -11.86 13.24 -22.21
C GLN A 141 -10.81 12.99 -21.12
N PHE A 142 -10.87 11.83 -20.45
CA PHE A 142 -9.99 11.46 -19.34
C PHE A 142 -9.07 10.28 -19.68
N ALA A 143 -9.00 9.89 -20.95
CA ALA A 143 -8.18 8.75 -21.40
C ALA A 143 -6.68 8.90 -21.07
N SER A 144 -6.17 10.12 -20.90
CA SER A 144 -4.78 10.41 -20.49
C SER A 144 -4.61 10.72 -18.99
N LEU A 145 -5.71 10.71 -18.22
CA LEU A 145 -5.67 10.99 -16.79
C LEU A 145 -4.86 9.90 -16.07
N SER A 146 -3.98 10.34 -15.17
CA SER A 146 -3.25 9.45 -14.25
C SER A 146 -4.08 9.21 -13.00
N TYR A 147 -4.07 7.98 -12.48
CA TYR A 147 -4.79 7.64 -11.25
C TYR A 147 -4.40 8.53 -10.07
N ASN A 148 -3.12 8.92 -9.97
CA ASN A 148 -2.59 9.77 -8.89
C ASN A 148 -3.19 11.20 -8.86
N GLN A 149 -3.89 11.60 -9.92
CA GLN A 149 -4.54 12.91 -10.04
C GLN A 149 -6.05 12.84 -9.74
N THR A 150 -6.59 11.64 -9.51
CA THR A 150 -8.01 11.43 -9.25
C THR A 150 -8.39 11.83 -7.81
N PHE A 151 -9.69 12.01 -7.59
CA PHE A 151 -10.23 12.15 -6.24
C PHE A 151 -10.14 10.84 -5.44
N ASP A 152 -10.21 9.70 -6.13
CA ASP A 152 -10.09 8.38 -5.50
C ASP A 152 -8.72 8.20 -4.86
N ASP A 153 -7.63 8.49 -5.60
CA ASP A 153 -6.27 8.47 -5.03
C ASP A 153 -6.18 9.38 -3.80
N TRP A 154 -6.71 10.60 -3.87
CA TRP A 154 -6.67 11.53 -2.73
C TRP A 154 -7.33 10.93 -1.49
N SER A 155 -8.51 10.34 -1.67
CA SER A 155 -9.29 9.71 -0.60
C SER A 155 -8.52 8.55 0.04
N TRP A 156 -7.84 7.73 -0.78
CA TRP A 156 -6.96 6.67 -0.30
C TRP A 156 -5.79 7.19 0.53
N GLN A 157 -5.14 8.27 0.09
CA GLN A 157 -4.01 8.86 0.83
C GLN A 157 -4.47 9.38 2.19
N ILE A 158 -5.57 10.15 2.23
CA ILE A 158 -6.10 10.70 3.49
C ILE A 158 -6.57 9.58 4.42
N GLY A 159 -7.31 8.60 3.91
CA GLY A 159 -7.75 7.45 4.68
C GLY A 159 -6.60 6.67 5.29
N SER A 160 -5.54 6.41 4.52
CA SER A 160 -4.36 5.69 5.00
C SER A 160 -3.56 6.49 6.04
N LEU A 161 -3.46 7.81 5.89
CA LEU A 161 -2.87 8.69 6.90
C LEU A 161 -3.64 8.64 8.22
N LEU A 162 -4.97 8.72 8.18
CA LEU A 162 -5.81 8.63 9.37
C LEU A 162 -5.68 7.25 10.03
N LEU A 163 -5.71 6.16 9.25
CA LEU A 163 -5.51 4.81 9.76
C LEU A 163 -4.13 4.66 10.43
N ALA A 164 -3.07 5.17 9.82
CA ALA A 164 -1.72 5.12 10.38
C ALA A 164 -1.62 5.93 11.68
N LEU A 165 -2.18 7.15 11.72
CA LEU A 165 -2.21 7.98 12.93
C LEU A 165 -2.99 7.31 14.07
N VAL A 166 -4.16 6.73 13.77
CA VAL A 166 -4.95 5.97 14.74
C VAL A 166 -4.16 4.77 15.24
N GLY A 167 -3.51 4.01 14.36
CA GLY A 167 -2.69 2.86 14.74
C GLY A 167 -1.51 3.24 15.64
N ILE A 168 -0.80 4.32 15.30
CA ILE A 168 0.27 4.89 16.13
C ILE A 168 -0.26 5.32 17.49
N ALA A 169 -1.39 6.04 17.54
CA ALA A 169 -2.01 6.48 18.79
C ALA A 169 -2.41 5.30 19.68
N ILE A 170 -3.01 4.25 19.11
CA ILE A 170 -3.37 3.02 19.84
C ILE A 170 -2.12 2.38 20.44
N LEU A 171 -1.02 2.28 19.69
CA LEU A 171 0.24 1.72 20.19
C LEU A 171 0.83 2.55 21.35
N PHE A 172 0.78 3.88 21.26
CA PHE A 172 1.25 4.76 22.32
C PHE A 172 0.42 4.67 23.61
N ILE A 173 -0.90 4.47 23.48
CA ILE A 173 -1.81 4.34 24.62
C ILE A 173 -1.64 2.96 25.28
N ARG A 174 -1.57 1.89 24.49
CA ARG A 174 -1.52 0.52 25.01
C ARG A 174 -0.13 0.08 25.49
N ARG A 175 0.93 0.64 24.91
CA ARG A 175 2.34 0.31 25.20
C ARG A 175 2.66 -1.20 25.30
N PRO A 176 2.29 -2.01 24.28
CA PRO A 176 2.62 -3.44 24.26
C PRO A 176 4.13 -3.68 24.04
N ASP A 177 4.59 -4.87 24.35
CA ASP A 177 5.97 -5.29 24.08
C ASP A 177 6.26 -5.24 22.57
N GLY A 178 7.37 -4.57 22.20
CA GLY A 178 7.73 -4.35 20.80
C GLY A 178 6.96 -3.21 20.10
N MET A 179 6.27 -2.33 20.84
CA MET A 179 5.52 -1.18 20.28
C MET A 179 6.34 -0.34 19.29
N TRP A 180 7.63 -0.17 19.54
CA TRP A 180 8.51 0.67 18.72
C TRP A 180 8.66 0.13 17.29
N ASN A 181 8.64 -1.19 17.11
CA ASN A 181 8.68 -1.80 15.78
C ASN A 181 7.41 -1.47 15.00
N GLY A 182 6.24 -1.62 15.64
CA GLY A 182 4.95 -1.25 15.05
C GLY A 182 4.86 0.24 14.71
N ILE A 183 5.28 1.12 15.63
CA ILE A 183 5.31 2.57 15.40
C ILE A 183 6.24 2.92 14.24
N THR A 184 7.42 2.31 14.16
CA THR A 184 8.37 2.57 13.06
C THR A 184 7.78 2.19 11.72
N LEU A 185 7.15 1.01 11.61
CA LEU A 185 6.50 0.56 10.38
C LEU A 185 5.34 1.47 9.96
N LEU A 186 4.47 1.83 10.91
CA LEU A 186 3.34 2.73 10.64
C LEU A 186 3.80 4.15 10.30
N PHE A 187 4.86 4.64 10.95
CA PHE A 187 5.44 5.95 10.67
C PHE A 187 6.11 6.00 9.30
N LEU A 188 6.81 4.93 8.89
CA LEU A 188 7.35 4.82 7.54
C LEU A 188 6.23 4.86 6.48
N GLY A 189 5.13 4.13 6.71
CA GLY A 189 3.94 4.20 5.86
C GLY A 189 3.32 5.61 5.82
N PHE A 190 3.19 6.25 6.98
CA PHE A 190 2.71 7.62 7.10
C PHE A 190 3.56 8.61 6.28
N LEU A 191 4.88 8.55 6.39
CA LEU A 191 5.80 9.38 5.61
C LEU A 191 5.65 9.14 4.10
N GLY A 192 5.43 7.88 3.69
CA GLY A 192 5.15 7.53 2.29
C GLY A 192 3.92 8.26 1.74
N HIS A 193 2.80 8.23 2.47
CA HIS A 193 1.56 8.92 2.08
C HIS A 193 1.70 10.44 2.10
N VAL A 194 2.40 11.01 3.08
CA VAL A 194 2.71 12.46 3.11
C VAL A 194 3.55 12.86 1.90
N GLY A 195 4.58 12.07 1.58
CA GLY A 195 5.44 12.27 0.41
C GLY A 195 4.65 12.23 -0.90
N HIS A 196 3.72 11.28 -1.03
CA HIS A 196 2.83 11.16 -2.19
C HIS A 196 1.96 12.42 -2.36
N LEU A 197 1.29 12.88 -1.30
CA LEU A 197 0.46 14.10 -1.36
C LEU A 197 1.28 15.35 -1.71
N PHE A 198 2.51 15.44 -1.21
CA PHE A 198 3.42 16.53 -1.54
C PHE A 198 3.89 16.49 -3.00
N SER A 199 4.05 15.30 -3.59
CA SER A 199 4.38 15.16 -5.01
C SER A 199 3.22 15.61 -5.90
N ARG A 200 1.98 15.25 -5.54
CA ARG A 200 0.76 15.65 -6.24
C ARG A 200 0.55 17.16 -6.23
N SER A 201 0.77 17.83 -5.09
CA SER A 201 0.59 19.28 -4.99
C SER A 201 1.52 20.04 -5.94
N LYS A 202 2.75 19.55 -6.15
CA LYS A 202 3.68 20.11 -7.14
C LYS A 202 3.18 19.99 -8.57
N GLU A 203 2.54 18.88 -8.93
CA GLU A 203 1.96 18.70 -10.26
C GLU A 203 0.78 19.64 -10.51
N ILE A 204 -0.11 19.80 -9.51
CA ILE A 204 -1.24 20.74 -9.59
C ILE A 204 -0.73 22.18 -9.77
N ILE A 205 0.31 22.58 -9.04
CA ILE A 205 0.92 23.91 -9.17
C ILE A 205 1.59 24.10 -10.53
N ARG A 206 2.20 23.06 -11.12
CA ARG A 206 2.78 23.12 -12.48
C ARG A 206 1.73 23.17 -13.59
N GLY A 207 0.61 22.46 -13.43
CA GLY A 207 -0.50 22.45 -14.40
C GLY A 207 -1.36 23.74 -14.36
N SER A 208 -1.35 24.43 -13.22
CA SER A 208 -1.97 25.75 -13.08
C SER A 208 -1.12 26.78 -13.83
N CYS A 209 -1.66 27.37 -14.89
CA CYS A 209 -1.03 28.33 -15.83
C CYS A 209 -0.42 29.62 -15.20
N VAL A 210 -0.33 29.69 -13.87
CA VAL A 210 0.08 30.84 -13.06
C VAL A 210 1.58 31.14 -13.18
N TRP A 211 2.42 30.16 -13.46
CA TRP A 211 3.85 30.40 -13.72
C TRP A 211 4.17 30.82 -15.17
N ARG A 212 3.19 30.81 -16.09
CA ARG A 212 3.37 31.19 -17.49
C ARG A 212 3.17 32.70 -17.76
N ILE A 213 2.91 33.49 -16.72
CA ILE A 213 2.95 34.97 -16.81
C ILE A 213 4.41 35.47 -16.86
N TRP A 214 5.36 34.73 -16.30
CA TRP A 214 6.78 35.12 -16.28
C TRP A 214 7.61 34.66 -17.49
N ARG A 215 7.06 33.81 -18.38
CA ARG A 215 7.69 33.44 -19.65
C ARG A 215 6.67 33.65 -20.77
N ARG A 216 6.77 34.80 -21.45
CA ARG A 216 6.03 35.15 -22.67
C ARG A 216 6.27 34.11 -23.76
N ILE A 217 5.55 32.98 -23.72
CA ILE A 217 5.53 31.98 -24.78
C ILE A 217 4.07 31.73 -25.12
N PRO A 218 3.63 32.00 -26.36
CA PRO A 218 2.23 31.80 -26.77
C PRO A 218 1.87 30.31 -26.81
N CYS A 219 0.64 30.00 -26.41
CA CYS A 219 0.05 28.68 -26.58
C CYS A 219 -0.43 28.51 -28.02
N TYR A 220 0.01 27.44 -28.69
CA TYR A 220 -0.72 26.82 -29.79
C TYR A 220 -1.28 25.49 -29.29
#